data_AF-A0AB37U7I6-F1
#
_entry.id   AF-A0AB37U7I6-F1
#
_cell.length_a   1.000
_cell.length_b   1.000
_cell.length_c   1.000
_cell.angle_alpha   90.00
_cell.angle_beta   90.00
_cell.angle_gamma   90.00
#
_symmetry.space_group_name_H-M   'P 1'
#
loop_
_entity.id
_entity.type
_entity.pdbx_description
1 polymer ?
#
loop_
_entity_poly.entity_id
_entity_poly.type
_entity_poly.pdbx_seq_one_letter_code
_entity_poly.pdbx_strand_id
1 'polypeptide(L)'
;MSVSAYLSAIRLKVIEVSRPSRRDRRRLQGKNDVLDAEQAARLVLSGQATAIPKSTDGAVEMRRIIKVARDTAVKAQTQVLVSLKAMLVTADTDLRALLEPLSTPQLVAACAQLEVDQLDTPAAAMRYALIAMANRWLQLLQEIEAHTQHLTTLTREAASELVQAYGIGPDTAAEMLITFGDNSNPCAFRSSIC
;
A
#
# COMPACT_ATOMS: atom_id res chain seq x y z
N MET A 1 4.27 2.59 -20.08
CA MET A 1 4.76 1.28 -20.54
C MET A 1 6.22 1.15 -20.10
N SER A 2 6.60 0.09 -19.37
CA SER A 2 8.00 -0.08 -18.92
C SER A 2 8.89 -0.52 -20.09
N VAL A 3 10.21 -0.28 -20.00
CA VAL A 3 11.17 -0.70 -21.03
C VAL A 3 11.16 -2.22 -21.23
N SER A 4 11.07 -2.99 -20.13
CA SER A 4 10.93 -4.44 -20.21
C SER A 4 9.67 -4.87 -20.94
N ALA A 5 8.53 -4.23 -20.67
CA ALA A 5 7.26 -4.56 -21.33
C ALA A 5 7.31 -4.25 -22.84
N TYR A 6 7.91 -3.13 -23.22
CA TYR A 6 8.09 -2.76 -24.62
C TYR A 6 9.00 -3.76 -25.36
N LEU A 7 10.15 -4.10 -24.78
CA LEU A 7 11.12 -5.04 -25.38
C LEU A 7 10.53 -6.46 -25.51
N SER A 8 9.78 -6.92 -24.50
CA SER A 8 9.05 -8.19 -24.59
C SER A 8 7.95 -8.16 -25.66
N ALA A 9 7.23 -7.04 -25.80
CA ALA A 9 6.19 -6.88 -26.83
C ALA A 9 6.74 -6.95 -28.25
N ILE A 10 7.98 -6.49 -28.47
CA ILE A 10 8.70 -6.65 -29.75
C ILE A 10 9.48 -7.98 -29.85
N ARG A 11 9.15 -8.96 -28.99
CA ARG A 11 9.70 -10.32 -28.94
C ARG A 11 11.21 -10.41 -28.70
N LEU A 12 11.81 -9.41 -28.05
CA LEU A 12 13.18 -9.51 -27.58
C LEU A 12 13.23 -10.29 -26.27
N LYS A 13 14.24 -11.16 -26.14
CA LYS A 13 14.50 -11.87 -24.89
C LYS A 13 15.00 -10.89 -23.85
N VAL A 14 14.19 -10.64 -22.82
CA VAL A 14 14.56 -9.78 -21.69
C VAL A 14 14.90 -10.68 -20.50
N ILE A 15 16.02 -10.39 -19.82
CA ILE A 15 16.44 -11.07 -18.60
C ILE A 15 16.62 -9.98 -17.55
N GLU A 16 15.93 -10.12 -16.42
CA GLU A 16 16.09 -9.22 -15.29
C GLU A 16 17.27 -9.69 -14.44
N VAL A 17 18.22 -8.81 -14.15
CA VAL A 17 19.34 -9.13 -13.27
C VAL A 17 19.11 -8.45 -11.93
N SER A 18 18.80 -9.24 -10.91
CA SER A 18 18.64 -8.77 -9.53
C SER A 18 19.93 -8.10 -9.07
N ARG A 19 19.84 -6.90 -8.49
CA ARG A 19 21.00 -6.25 -7.87
C ARG A 19 21.55 -7.11 -6.73
N PRO A 20 22.87 -7.37 -6.67
CA PRO A 20 23.47 -7.99 -5.49
C PRO A 20 23.28 -7.13 -4.24
N SER A 21 23.41 -7.75 -3.07
CA SER A 21 23.07 -7.16 -1.78
C SER A 21 23.80 -5.83 -1.54
N ARG A 22 23.13 -4.84 -0.93
CA ARG A 22 23.72 -3.51 -0.61
C ARG A 22 24.96 -3.60 0.29
N ARG A 23 25.21 -4.74 0.95
CA ARG A 23 26.33 -4.97 1.88
C ARG A 23 27.67 -5.06 1.15
N ASP A 24 27.67 -5.47 -0.11
CA ASP A 24 28.88 -5.62 -0.93
C ASP A 24 29.34 -4.30 -1.57
N ARG A 25 28.41 -3.33 -1.72
CA ARG A 25 28.66 -2.04 -2.38
C ARG A 25 29.38 -1.00 -1.51
N ARG A 26 29.26 -1.08 -0.18
CA ARG A 26 29.82 -0.05 0.72
C ARG A 26 31.34 -0.17 0.95
N ARG A 27 31.98 -1.27 0.55
CA ARG A 27 33.41 -1.45 0.81
C ARG A 27 34.32 -0.87 -0.28
N LEU A 28 33.90 -0.80 -1.53
CA LEU A 28 34.76 -0.29 -2.61
C LEU A 28 33.90 0.35 -3.73
N GLN A 29 34.04 1.67 -3.89
CA GLN A 29 33.60 2.49 -5.03
C GLN A 29 32.11 2.82 -5.14
N GLY A 30 31.85 4.12 -5.40
CA GLY A 30 30.51 4.68 -5.60
C GLY A 30 29.77 4.05 -6.77
N LYS A 31 28.46 4.33 -6.84
CA LYS A 31 27.54 3.86 -7.89
C LYS A 31 28.13 4.11 -9.29
N ASN A 32 28.52 3.06 -10.01
CA ASN A 32 29.01 3.12 -11.38
C ASN A 32 28.13 2.22 -12.26
N ASP A 33 27.27 2.85 -13.06
CA ASP A 33 26.27 2.15 -13.87
C ASP A 33 26.91 1.31 -15.00
N VAL A 34 28.15 1.62 -15.43
CA VAL A 34 28.90 0.84 -16.44
C VAL A 34 29.35 -0.51 -15.86
N LEU A 35 29.89 -0.50 -14.63
CA LEU A 35 30.28 -1.73 -13.94
C LEU A 35 29.06 -2.60 -13.60
N ASP A 36 27.95 -1.96 -13.18
CA ASP A 36 26.68 -2.66 -12.93
C ASP A 36 26.19 -3.36 -14.24
N ALA A 37 26.29 -2.69 -15.40
CA ALA A 37 25.88 -3.25 -16.69
C ALA A 37 26.78 -4.40 -17.16
N GLU A 38 28.10 -4.28 -17.01
CA GLU A 38 29.05 -5.35 -17.35
C GLU A 38 28.83 -6.58 -16.46
N GLN A 39 28.66 -6.37 -15.16
CA GLN A 39 28.39 -7.45 -14.22
C GLN A 39 27.06 -8.15 -14.53
N ALA A 40 26.03 -7.40 -14.90
CA ALA A 40 24.75 -7.96 -15.35
C ALA A 40 24.91 -8.80 -16.62
N ALA A 41 25.66 -8.32 -17.62
CA ALA A 41 25.94 -9.07 -18.83
C ALA A 41 26.72 -10.37 -18.54
N ARG A 42 27.71 -10.33 -17.64
CA ARG A 42 28.47 -11.53 -17.23
C ARG A 42 27.59 -12.56 -16.53
N LEU A 43 26.67 -12.14 -15.67
CA LEU A 43 25.72 -13.02 -14.98
C LEU A 43 24.74 -13.68 -15.97
N VAL A 44 24.31 -12.95 -17.00
CA VAL A 44 23.46 -13.49 -18.07
C VAL A 44 24.24 -14.49 -18.92
N LEU A 45 25.47 -14.16 -19.33
CA LEU A 45 26.32 -15.02 -20.14
C LEU A 45 26.76 -16.29 -19.41
N SER A 46 26.99 -16.23 -18.09
CA SER A 46 27.33 -17.39 -17.27
C SER A 46 26.13 -18.28 -16.93
N GLY A 47 24.91 -17.88 -17.33
CA GLY A 47 23.67 -18.58 -17.01
C GLY A 47 23.24 -18.47 -15.54
N GLN A 48 23.90 -17.62 -14.74
CA GLN A 48 23.56 -17.40 -13.34
C GLN A 48 22.34 -16.47 -13.17
N ALA A 49 22.11 -15.56 -14.12
CA ALA A 49 20.88 -14.76 -14.19
C ALA A 49 19.91 -15.37 -15.21
N THR A 50 18.87 -16.02 -14.69
CA THR A 50 17.80 -16.64 -15.49
C THR A 50 16.44 -16.00 -15.22
N ALA A 51 16.38 -14.96 -14.37
CA ALA A 51 15.12 -14.34 -14.00
C ALA A 51 14.46 -13.69 -15.22
N ILE A 52 13.31 -14.25 -15.59
CA ILE A 52 12.41 -13.65 -16.57
C ILE A 52 11.80 -12.42 -15.89
N PRO A 53 11.84 -11.24 -16.52
CA PRO A 53 11.21 -10.06 -15.94
C PRO A 53 9.77 -10.37 -15.59
N LYS A 54 9.35 -9.96 -14.40
CA LYS A 54 7.96 -10.15 -13.97
C LYS A 54 7.06 -9.54 -15.03
N SER A 55 6.12 -10.35 -15.54
CA SER A 55 5.11 -9.84 -16.47
C SER A 55 4.41 -8.68 -15.75
N THR A 56 4.59 -7.46 -16.26
CA THR A 56 3.67 -6.36 -16.00
C THR A 56 2.40 -6.61 -16.82
N ASP A 57 1.80 -7.78 -16.62
CA ASP A 57 0.48 -8.08 -17.14
C ASP A 57 -0.52 -7.14 -16.48
N GLY A 58 -1.59 -6.84 -17.22
CA GLY A 58 -2.60 -5.88 -16.79
C GLY A 58 -3.11 -6.19 -15.38
N ALA A 59 -3.28 -7.47 -15.03
CA ALA A 59 -3.81 -7.90 -13.74
C ALA A 59 -2.90 -7.57 -12.54
N VAL A 60 -1.59 -7.86 -12.64
CA VAL A 60 -0.61 -7.54 -11.58
C VAL A 60 -0.51 -6.03 -11.39
N GLU A 61 -0.45 -5.28 -12.50
CA GLU A 61 -0.31 -3.83 -12.45
C GLU A 61 -1.60 -3.15 -11.95
N MET A 62 -2.78 -3.66 -12.32
CA MET A 62 -4.06 -3.21 -11.77
C MET A 62 -4.10 -3.38 -10.24
N ARG A 63 -3.72 -4.56 -9.71
CA ARG A 63 -3.64 -4.79 -8.26
C ARG A 63 -2.66 -3.83 -7.58
N ARG A 64 -1.47 -3.64 -8.18
CA ARG A 64 -0.45 -2.72 -7.65
C ARG A 64 -0.97 -1.28 -7.57
N ILE A 65 -1.63 -0.78 -8.61
CA ILE A 65 -2.17 0.58 -8.67
C ILE A 65 -3.24 0.77 -7.58
N ILE A 66 -4.19 -0.15 -7.46
CA ILE A 66 -5.26 -0.05 -6.44
C ILE A 66 -4.68 -0.19 -5.02
N LYS A 67 -3.69 -1.07 -4.80
CA LYS A 67 -3.04 -1.19 -3.49
C LYS A 67 -2.34 0.10 -3.09
N VAL A 68 -1.66 0.78 -4.02
CA VAL A 68 -1.06 2.09 -3.73
C VAL A 68 -2.11 3.10 -3.29
N ALA A 69 -3.25 3.19 -3.98
CA ALA A 69 -4.33 4.10 -3.60
C ALA A 69 -4.90 3.78 -2.20
N ARG A 70 -5.15 2.50 -1.92
CA ARG A 70 -5.58 2.04 -0.58
C ARG A 70 -4.58 2.42 0.50
N ASP A 71 -3.29 2.14 0.30
CA ASP A 71 -2.26 2.38 1.31
C ASP A 71 -2.09 3.88 1.59
N THR A 72 -2.26 4.73 0.57
CA THR A 72 -2.30 6.19 0.77
C THR A 72 -3.53 6.63 1.56
N ALA A 73 -4.70 6.05 1.31
CA ALA A 73 -5.93 6.35 2.05
C ALA A 73 -5.84 5.91 3.52
N VAL A 74 -5.29 4.71 3.79
CA VAL A 74 -5.04 4.21 5.16
C VAL A 74 -4.09 5.13 5.94
N LYS A 75 -3.00 5.58 5.31
CA LYS A 75 -2.07 6.54 5.93
C LYS A 75 -2.75 7.88 6.21
N ALA A 76 -3.51 8.40 5.26
CA ALA A 76 -4.26 9.62 5.44
C ALA A 76 -5.29 9.49 6.59
N GLN A 77 -6.00 8.37 6.67
CA GLN A 77 -6.99 8.10 7.72
C GLN A 77 -6.33 8.09 9.11
N THR A 78 -5.15 7.46 9.21
CA THR A 78 -4.35 7.43 10.44
C THR A 78 -3.91 8.84 10.83
N GLN A 79 -3.41 9.63 9.87
CA GLN A 79 -2.99 11.00 10.12
C GLN A 79 -4.14 11.88 10.61
N VAL A 80 -5.32 11.74 10.00
CA VAL A 80 -6.53 12.45 10.42
C VAL A 80 -6.89 12.09 11.86
N LEU A 81 -6.85 10.80 12.24
CA LEU A 81 -7.16 10.40 13.61
C LEU A 81 -6.15 10.95 14.63
N VAL A 82 -4.86 10.92 14.30
CA VAL A 82 -3.80 11.47 15.17
C VAL A 82 -3.98 12.96 15.36
N SER A 83 -4.20 13.71 14.28
CA SER A 83 -4.41 15.15 14.35
C SER A 83 -5.71 15.51 15.10
N LEU A 84 -6.78 14.71 14.96
CA LEU A 84 -8.04 14.90 15.69
C LEU A 84 -7.81 14.72 17.21
N LYS A 85 -7.12 13.65 17.60
CA LYS A 85 -6.78 13.40 19.01
C LYS A 85 -5.86 14.48 19.58
N ALA A 86 -4.91 14.99 18.79
CA ALA A 86 -4.04 16.08 19.21
C ALA A 86 -4.83 17.38 19.48
N MET A 87 -5.82 17.70 18.66
CA MET A 87 -6.70 18.86 18.88
C MET A 87 -7.51 18.72 20.18
N LEU A 88 -8.01 17.52 20.49
CA LEU A 88 -8.74 17.26 21.75
C LEU A 88 -7.90 17.49 23.01
N VAL A 89 -6.59 17.27 22.94
CA VAL A 89 -5.67 17.57 24.06
C VAL A 89 -5.65 19.07 24.41
N THR A 90 -6.07 19.94 23.49
CA THR A 90 -6.16 21.40 23.70
C THR A 90 -7.58 21.94 23.77
N ALA A 91 -8.59 21.09 23.59
CA ALA A 91 -10.00 21.47 23.72
C ALA A 91 -10.39 21.92 25.14
N ASP A 92 -11.51 22.61 25.28
CA ASP A 92 -12.06 22.96 26.58
C ASP A 92 -12.46 21.71 27.39
N THR A 93 -12.41 21.82 28.73
CA THR A 93 -12.59 20.68 29.65
C THR A 93 -13.89 19.91 29.41
N ASP A 94 -14.99 20.61 29.17
CA ASP A 94 -16.30 19.99 28.95
C ASP A 94 -16.33 19.17 27.66
N LEU A 95 -15.74 19.71 26.58
CA LEU A 95 -15.67 19.03 25.29
C LEU A 95 -14.74 17.80 25.38
N ARG A 96 -13.61 17.93 26.09
CA ARG A 96 -12.71 16.79 26.32
C ARG A 96 -13.39 15.70 27.13
N ALA A 97 -14.05 16.04 28.23
CA ALA A 97 -14.72 15.07 29.11
C ALA A 97 -15.80 14.26 28.37
N LEU A 98 -16.50 14.88 27.42
CA LEU A 98 -17.48 14.22 26.57
C LEU A 98 -16.85 13.21 25.59
N LEU A 99 -15.70 13.56 25.01
CA LEU A 99 -15.13 12.86 23.85
C LEU A 99 -14.02 11.86 24.20
N GLU A 100 -13.24 12.12 25.25
CA GLU A 100 -12.12 11.28 25.69
C GLU A 100 -12.46 9.82 26.00
N PRO A 101 -13.59 9.48 26.64
CA PRO A 101 -13.90 8.08 26.97
C PRO A 101 -14.37 7.26 25.76
N LEU A 102 -14.60 7.89 24.60
CA LEU A 102 -15.16 7.23 23.43
C LEU A 102 -14.11 6.37 22.70
N SER A 103 -14.54 5.22 22.20
CA SER A 103 -13.74 4.46 21.24
C SER A 103 -13.54 5.26 19.96
N THR A 104 -12.48 5.01 19.18
CA THR A 104 -12.21 5.70 17.90
C THR A 104 -13.45 5.86 17.00
N PRO A 105 -14.24 4.82 16.68
CA PRO A 105 -15.42 4.99 15.82
C PRO A 105 -16.50 5.86 16.47
N GLN A 106 -16.73 5.72 17.78
CA GLN A 106 -17.68 6.55 18.51
C GLN A 106 -17.23 8.01 18.58
N LEU A 107 -15.93 8.23 18.80
CA LEU A 107 -15.31 9.56 18.84
C LEU A 107 -15.50 10.29 17.51
N VAL A 108 -15.18 9.63 16.40
CA VAL A 108 -15.34 10.22 15.06
C VAL A 108 -16.81 10.51 14.78
N ALA A 109 -17.72 9.59 15.10
CA ALA A 109 -19.15 9.82 14.93
C ALA A 109 -19.65 11.01 15.77
N ALA A 110 -19.25 11.12 17.04
CA ALA A 110 -19.61 12.23 17.91
C ALA A 110 -19.06 13.57 17.41
N CYS A 111 -17.80 13.60 16.97
CA CYS A 111 -17.20 14.79 16.37
C CYS A 111 -17.90 15.24 15.09
N ALA A 112 -18.35 14.32 14.25
CA ALA A 112 -19.08 14.63 13.02
C ALA A 112 -20.47 15.23 13.28
N GLN A 113 -21.05 14.98 14.47
CA GLN A 113 -22.36 15.48 14.89
C GLN A 113 -22.29 16.76 15.72
N LEU A 114 -21.10 17.32 15.95
CA LEU A 114 -20.99 18.61 16.62
C LEU A 114 -21.63 19.70 15.77
N GLU A 115 -22.21 20.70 16.43
CA GLU A 115 -22.83 21.84 15.78
C GLU A 115 -21.96 23.09 15.97
N VAL A 116 -21.90 23.91 14.92
CA VAL A 116 -21.22 25.20 14.90
C VAL A 116 -22.03 26.16 14.04
N ASP A 117 -22.59 27.19 14.67
CA ASP A 117 -23.39 28.21 13.97
C ASP A 117 -22.52 29.32 13.37
N GLN A 118 -21.53 29.80 14.11
CA GLN A 118 -20.62 30.87 13.69
C GLN A 118 -19.18 30.59 14.14
N LEU A 119 -18.20 31.09 13.38
CA LEU A 119 -16.76 30.93 13.66
C LEU A 119 -16.17 32.20 14.29
N ASP A 120 -16.70 32.59 15.43
CA ASP A 120 -16.37 33.82 16.16
C ASP A 120 -15.45 33.59 17.37
N THR A 121 -15.35 32.35 17.85
CA THR A 121 -14.57 31.97 19.03
C THR A 121 -13.57 30.84 18.74
N PRO A 122 -12.47 30.72 19.51
CA PRO A 122 -11.57 29.57 19.43
C PRO A 122 -12.27 28.22 19.67
N ALA A 123 -13.27 28.19 20.56
CA ALA A 123 -14.07 26.99 20.82
C ALA A 123 -14.91 26.57 19.61
N ALA A 124 -15.54 27.54 18.91
CA ALA A 124 -16.24 27.29 17.66
C ALA A 124 -15.30 26.81 16.55
N ALA A 125 -14.11 27.41 16.43
CA ALA A 125 -13.09 26.98 15.49
C ALA A 125 -12.60 25.55 15.77
N MET A 126 -12.40 25.19 17.04
CA MET A 126 -12.06 23.83 17.47
C MET A 126 -13.12 22.82 17.05
N ARG A 127 -14.40 23.10 17.35
CA ARG A 127 -15.53 22.22 16.95
C ARG A 127 -15.60 22.06 15.45
N TYR A 128 -15.47 23.15 14.69
CA TYR A 128 -15.46 23.11 13.23
C TYR A 128 -14.33 22.24 12.68
N ALA A 129 -13.11 22.39 13.23
CA ALA A 129 -11.97 21.57 12.83
C ALA A 129 -12.24 20.07 13.13
N LEU A 130 -12.78 19.75 14.30
CA LEU A 130 -13.14 18.37 14.67
C LEU A 130 -14.19 17.77 13.72
N ILE A 131 -15.23 18.53 13.34
CA ILE A 131 -16.23 18.12 12.36
C ILE A 131 -15.57 17.81 11.01
N ALA A 132 -14.74 18.73 10.50
CA ALA A 132 -14.07 18.57 9.22
C ALA A 132 -13.13 17.35 9.21
N MET A 133 -12.39 17.12 10.29
CA MET A 133 -11.53 15.95 10.43
C MET A 133 -12.31 14.65 10.53
N ALA A 134 -13.40 14.62 11.29
CA ALA A 134 -14.26 13.46 11.42
C ALA A 134 -14.90 13.06 10.08
N ASN A 135 -15.44 14.03 9.35
CA ASN A 135 -16.00 13.79 8.02
C ASN A 135 -14.95 13.27 7.03
N ARG A 136 -13.73 13.82 7.06
CA ARG A 136 -12.62 13.32 6.25
C ARG A 136 -12.25 11.88 6.61
N TRP A 137 -12.24 11.53 7.89
CA TRP A 137 -11.96 10.16 8.34
C TRP A 137 -13.00 9.17 7.81
N LEU A 138 -14.29 9.55 7.84
CA LEU A 138 -15.40 8.73 7.33
C LEU A 138 -15.33 8.55 5.81
N GLN A 139 -15.00 9.61 5.06
CA GLN A 139 -14.78 9.52 3.62
C GLN A 139 -13.62 8.58 3.28
N LEU A 140 -12.50 8.69 4.00
CA LEU A 140 -11.35 7.81 3.81
C LEU A 140 -11.69 6.35 4.16
N LEU A 141 -12.55 6.12 5.17
CA LEU A 141 -13.02 4.77 5.48
C LEU A 141 -13.77 4.15 4.29
N GLN A 142 -14.69 4.90 3.68
CA GLN A 142 -15.43 4.45 2.50
C GLN A 142 -14.50 4.20 1.31
N GLU A 143 -13.52 5.07 1.10
CA GLU A 143 -12.52 4.90 0.05
C GLU A 143 -11.67 3.63 0.26
N ILE A 144 -11.21 3.38 1.49
CA ILE A 144 -10.44 2.18 1.84
C ILE A 144 -11.28 0.92 1.60
N GLU A 145 -12.55 0.94 1.97
CA GLU A 145 -13.48 -0.18 1.74
C GLU A 145 -13.66 -0.46 0.24
N ALA A 146 -13.90 0.58 -0.56
CA ALA A 146 -14.03 0.46 -2.01
C ALA A 146 -12.76 -0.13 -2.66
N HIS A 147 -11.58 0.39 -2.31
CA HIS A 147 -10.31 -0.16 -2.83
C HIS A 147 -10.07 -1.60 -2.37
N THR A 148 -10.45 -1.93 -1.14
CA THR A 148 -10.34 -3.31 -0.61
C THR A 148 -11.26 -4.27 -1.37
N GLN A 149 -12.47 -3.85 -1.73
CA GLN A 149 -13.38 -4.63 -2.56
C GLN A 149 -12.79 -4.85 -3.96
N HIS A 150 -12.25 -3.81 -4.61
CA HIS A 150 -11.57 -3.94 -5.90
C HIS A 150 -10.38 -4.90 -5.85
N LEU A 151 -9.52 -4.80 -4.83
CA LEU A 151 -8.40 -5.73 -4.63
C LEU A 151 -8.89 -7.17 -4.44
N THR A 152 -9.97 -7.35 -3.68
CA THR A 152 -10.56 -8.68 -3.44
C THR A 152 -11.04 -9.31 -4.74
N THR A 153 -11.74 -8.54 -5.58
CA THR A 153 -12.21 -9.01 -6.90
C THR A 153 -11.05 -9.40 -7.80
N LEU A 154 -10.06 -8.51 -7.97
CA LEU A 154 -8.88 -8.74 -8.82
C LEU A 154 -7.98 -9.89 -8.32
N THR A 155 -8.02 -10.18 -7.03
CA THR A 155 -7.26 -11.29 -6.41
C THR A 155 -8.01 -12.62 -6.63
N ARG A 156 -9.35 -12.63 -6.47
CA ARG A 156 -10.16 -13.83 -6.66
C ARG A 156 -10.13 -14.34 -8.10
N GLU A 157 -10.10 -13.44 -9.08
CA GLU A 157 -9.99 -13.78 -10.50
C GLU A 157 -8.66 -14.47 -10.85
N ALA A 158 -7.58 -14.12 -10.14
CA ALA A 158 -6.24 -14.62 -10.43
C ALA A 158 -5.85 -15.88 -9.65
N ALA A 159 -6.30 -16.01 -8.40
CA ALA A 159 -5.90 -17.14 -7.55
C ALA A 159 -6.97 -17.45 -6.49
N SER A 160 -8.05 -18.09 -6.92
CA SER A 160 -9.17 -18.49 -6.05
C SER A 160 -8.74 -19.40 -4.89
N GLU A 161 -7.71 -20.25 -5.08
CA GLU A 161 -7.17 -21.16 -4.06
C GLU A 161 -6.38 -20.43 -2.96
N LEU A 162 -5.74 -19.29 -3.27
CA LEU A 162 -4.93 -18.50 -2.33
C LEU A 162 -5.81 -17.71 -1.33
N VAL A 163 -6.99 -17.29 -1.77
CA VAL A 163 -8.00 -16.63 -0.93
C VAL A 163 -8.72 -17.64 -0.01
N GLN A 164 -8.67 -18.93 -0.33
CA GLN A 164 -9.26 -20.01 0.48
C GLN A 164 -8.30 -20.56 1.56
N ALA A 165 -7.02 -20.21 1.51
CA ALA A 165 -6.07 -20.59 2.55
C ALA A 165 -6.36 -19.84 3.86
N TYR A 166 -6.59 -20.60 4.94
CA TYR A 166 -6.98 -20.08 6.25
C TYR A 166 -5.97 -19.05 6.77
N GLY A 167 -6.41 -17.82 7.05
CA GLY A 167 -5.59 -16.75 7.61
C GLY A 167 -4.99 -15.74 6.62
N ILE A 168 -5.24 -15.88 5.31
CA ILE A 168 -4.79 -14.90 4.31
C ILE A 168 -5.94 -13.94 3.96
N GLY A 169 -5.87 -12.71 4.47
CA GLY A 169 -6.78 -11.65 4.09
C GLY A 169 -6.53 -11.15 2.65
N PRO A 170 -7.51 -10.49 2.01
CA PRO A 170 -7.40 -10.02 0.62
C PRO A 170 -6.22 -9.07 0.38
N ASP A 171 -5.81 -8.30 1.39
CA ASP A 171 -4.63 -7.43 1.32
C ASP A 171 -3.32 -8.22 1.27
N THR A 172 -3.18 -9.22 2.15
CA THR A 172 -2.03 -10.13 2.18
C THR A 172 -1.94 -10.95 0.89
N ALA A 173 -3.08 -11.42 0.37
CA ALA A 173 -3.14 -12.12 -0.90
C ALA A 173 -2.76 -11.20 -2.08
N ALA A 174 -3.28 -9.97 -2.12
CA ALA A 174 -2.90 -8.98 -3.14
C ALA A 174 -1.41 -8.66 -3.08
N GLU A 175 -0.84 -8.49 -1.88
CA GLU A 175 0.58 -8.23 -1.68
C GLU A 175 1.46 -9.40 -2.13
N MET A 176 1.04 -10.65 -1.87
CA MET A 176 1.68 -11.83 -2.42
C MET A 176 1.61 -11.87 -3.94
N LEU A 177 0.45 -11.62 -4.55
CA LEU A 177 0.31 -11.61 -6.01
C LEU A 177 1.10 -10.48 -6.68
N ILE A 178 1.24 -9.32 -6.02
CA ILE A 178 2.08 -8.22 -6.50
C ILE A 178 3.57 -8.57 -6.38
N THR A 179 3.98 -9.22 -5.28
CA THR A 179 5.39 -9.55 -5.04
C THR A 179 5.88 -10.74 -5.87
N PHE A 180 5.05 -11.77 -6.07
CA PHE A 180 5.40 -12.94 -6.87
C PHE A 180 5.10 -12.79 -8.38
N GLY A 181 4.15 -11.92 -8.75
CA GLY A 181 3.67 -11.79 -10.14
C GLY A 181 2.89 -13.02 -10.61
N ASP A 182 2.34 -12.99 -11.82
CA ASP A 182 1.54 -14.10 -12.40
C ASP A 182 2.36 -15.38 -12.69
N ASN A 183 3.65 -15.42 -12.34
CA ASN A 183 4.54 -16.57 -12.51
C ASN A 183 4.49 -17.59 -11.35
N SER A 184 3.50 -17.50 -10.46
CA SER A 184 3.29 -18.50 -9.42
C SER A 184 2.65 -19.76 -10.00
N ASN A 185 3.47 -20.68 -10.51
CA ASN A 185 3.08 -22.08 -10.53
C ASN A 185 2.70 -22.48 -9.08
N PRO A 186 1.57 -23.17 -8.85
CA PRO A 186 1.10 -23.55 -7.51
C PRO A 186 2.17 -24.29 -6.67
N CYS A 187 3.12 -24.96 -7.32
CA CYS A 187 4.21 -25.69 -6.67
C CYS A 187 5.22 -24.81 -5.92
N ALA A 188 5.33 -23.51 -6.22
CA ALA A 188 6.31 -22.63 -5.55
C ALA A 188 5.87 -22.18 -4.15
N PHE A 189 4.57 -22.26 -3.82
CA PHE A 189 4.05 -21.84 -2.51
C PHE A 189 4.39 -22.83 -1.39
N ARG A 190 4.70 -24.10 -1.71
CA ARG A 190 5.00 -25.14 -0.70
C ARG A 190 6.45 -25.13 -0.20
N SER A 191 7.39 -24.53 -0.91
CA SER A 191 8.83 -24.65 -0.57
C SER A 191 9.36 -23.52 0.34
N SER A 192 8.57 -22.48 0.61
CA SER A 192 9.02 -21.32 1.40
C SER A 192 8.41 -21.25 2.81
N ILE A 193 7.63 -22.26 3.20
CA ILE A 193 6.99 -22.37 4.53
C ILE A 193 7.55 -23.58 5.32
N CYS A 194 8.50 -24.35 4.76
CA CYS A 194 9.23 -25.39 5.48
C CYS A 194 10.69 -24.99 5.69
#